data_AF-J3N0M1-F1
#
_entry.id   AF-J3N0M1-F1
#
_cell.length_a   1.000
_cell.length_b   1.000
_cell.length_c   1.000
_cell.angle_alpha   90.00
_cell.angle_beta   90.00
_cell.angle_gamma   90.00
#
_symmetry.space_group_name_H-M   'P 1'
#
loop_
_entity.id
_entity.type
_entity.pdbx_description
1 polymer ?
#
loop_
_entity_poly.entity_id
_entity_poly.type
_entity_poly.pdbx_seq_one_letter_code
_entity_poly.pdbx_strand_id
1 'polypeptide(L)'
;MATTGSASSVTAIAVALTLLAAMASAELTRLEHPVVGGSPLRLLVVGDWGRNGGSNQSRVAEQMGKFAEETEIDFVVSTGDNFLEDGLAGVDDVEFHESFMDVYTAQSLQKPWYLVLGNHDYRGDVLAQIDPALRKIDSRFICMRSFIVSAGIVDFFLIDTTPFPLQYWTDPGEEHYDWRGVAPRDAYIANLLKDVDDAMKKSTATWKIAVGHHTMRSVSAHGDTQELLELLLPVLKENDVDFYINGHDHCLEHISSRDSPIQYFTSGGGSKAWRGVFRQNEDKLEFFYDGQGFLSLELDENQARFAFYDVFGQALYHWSRSKANLQLVQLPSVGATEE
;
A
#
# COMPACT_ATOMS: atom_id res chain seq x y z
N MET A 1 -13.06 -9.79 89.83
CA MET A 1 -11.91 -8.93 89.48
C MET A 1 -11.77 -8.93 87.98
N ALA A 2 -11.75 -7.74 87.40
CA ALA A 2 -11.66 -7.47 85.97
C ALA A 2 -10.30 -7.88 85.39
N THR A 3 -10.29 -8.21 84.09
CA THR A 3 -9.25 -7.95 83.06
C THR A 3 -9.67 -8.74 81.80
N THR A 4 -10.45 -8.18 80.88
CA THR A 4 -10.01 -7.50 79.64
C THR A 4 -8.84 -8.18 78.93
N GLY A 5 -9.12 -8.87 77.83
CA GLY A 5 -8.15 -9.38 76.86
C GLY A 5 -8.75 -9.32 75.47
N SER A 6 -8.12 -8.53 74.61
CA SER A 6 -8.57 -7.97 73.32
C SER A 6 -9.06 -8.96 72.26
N ALA A 7 -10.20 -8.61 71.64
CA ALA A 7 -10.57 -9.09 70.31
C ALA A 7 -9.60 -8.50 69.26
N SER A 8 -8.88 -9.36 68.54
CA SER A 8 -8.11 -8.98 67.36
C SER A 8 -8.95 -9.28 66.12
N SER A 9 -9.55 -8.23 65.57
CA SER A 9 -10.27 -8.25 64.30
C SER A 9 -9.26 -8.45 63.17
N VAL A 10 -9.23 -9.62 62.55
CA VAL A 10 -8.47 -9.85 61.31
C VAL A 10 -9.28 -9.24 60.18
N THR A 11 -8.96 -8.00 59.81
CA THR A 11 -9.49 -7.36 58.61
C THR A 11 -8.78 -7.97 57.40
N ALA A 12 -9.44 -8.90 56.72
CA ALA A 12 -8.99 -9.42 55.43
C ALA A 12 -9.12 -8.29 54.39
N ILE A 13 -8.01 -7.62 54.08
CA ILE A 13 -7.93 -6.70 52.95
C ILE A 13 -7.89 -7.54 51.68
N ALA A 14 -9.00 -7.59 50.97
CA ALA A 14 -9.06 -8.13 49.62
C ALA A 14 -8.25 -7.21 48.69
N VAL A 15 -7.03 -7.63 48.34
CA VAL A 15 -6.27 -7.00 47.26
C VAL A 15 -6.90 -7.48 45.96
N ALA A 16 -7.79 -6.67 45.39
CA ALA A 16 -8.23 -6.83 44.01
C ALA A 16 -7.05 -6.46 43.11
N LEU A 17 -6.27 -7.47 42.70
CA LEU A 17 -5.35 -7.36 41.56
C LEU A 17 -6.19 -7.24 40.29
N THR A 18 -6.54 -6.02 39.92
CA THR A 18 -6.98 -5.72 38.56
C THR A 18 -5.76 -5.84 37.65
N LEU A 19 -5.56 -7.04 37.09
CA LEU A 19 -4.78 -7.22 35.88
C LEU A 19 -5.50 -6.45 34.76
N LEU A 20 -5.14 -5.18 34.60
CA LEU A 20 -5.29 -4.50 33.31
C LEU A 20 -4.36 -5.21 32.34
N ALA A 21 -4.88 -6.25 31.69
CA ALA A 21 -4.31 -6.70 30.43
C ALA A 21 -4.40 -5.50 29.48
N ALA A 22 -3.30 -4.77 29.34
CA ALA A 22 -3.12 -3.92 28.18
C ALA A 22 -3.23 -4.85 26.97
N MET A 23 -4.39 -4.89 26.34
CA MET A 23 -4.51 -5.36 24.98
C MET A 23 -3.64 -4.40 24.19
N ALA A 24 -2.38 -4.78 23.95
CA ALA A 24 -1.57 -4.10 22.97
C ALA A 24 -2.25 -4.38 21.63
N SER A 25 -3.18 -3.51 21.22
CA SER A 25 -3.55 -3.40 19.80
C SER A 25 -2.24 -3.06 19.12
N ALA A 26 -1.71 -3.99 18.32
CA ALA A 26 -0.50 -3.72 17.57
C ALA A 26 -0.85 -2.69 16.50
N GLU A 27 -0.75 -1.41 16.82
CA GLU A 27 -1.01 -0.35 15.85
C GLU A 27 -0.03 -0.47 14.67
N LEU A 28 -0.50 -0.15 13.45
CA LEU A 28 0.35 -0.11 12.26
C LEU A 28 1.57 0.79 12.51
N THR A 29 2.74 0.32 12.10
CA THR A 29 3.96 1.14 12.15
C THR A 29 3.76 2.38 11.29
N ARG A 30 4.05 3.56 11.84
CA ARG A 30 3.98 4.84 11.13
C ARG A 30 5.38 5.39 10.91
N LEU A 31 5.70 5.69 9.65
CA LEU A 31 6.93 6.32 9.22
C LEU A 31 6.63 7.75 8.78
N GLU A 32 7.39 8.70 9.30
CA GLU A 32 7.31 10.10 8.86
C GLU A 32 8.32 10.33 7.73
N HIS A 33 7.83 10.74 6.55
CA HIS A 33 8.66 11.24 5.48
C HIS A 33 8.80 12.76 5.62
N PRO A 34 10.04 13.30 5.71
CA PRO A 34 10.24 14.73 5.83
C PRO A 34 9.82 15.44 4.53
N VAL A 35 8.94 16.43 4.63
CA VAL A 35 8.48 17.23 3.48
C VAL A 35 9.03 18.65 3.54
N VAL A 36 9.29 19.23 2.38
CA VAL A 36 9.65 20.65 2.25
C VAL A 36 8.38 21.47 2.11
N GLY A 37 8.07 22.28 3.13
CA GLY A 37 6.85 23.10 3.13
C GLY A 37 6.74 24.02 1.91
N GLY A 38 5.56 24.08 1.30
CA GLY A 38 5.25 24.93 0.15
C GLY A 38 5.64 24.37 -1.22
N SER A 39 6.24 23.18 -1.28
CA SER A 39 6.46 22.44 -2.54
C SER A 39 5.49 21.27 -2.67
N PRO A 40 5.02 20.94 -3.89
CA PRO A 40 4.28 19.70 -4.12
C PRO A 40 5.13 18.49 -3.76
N LEU A 41 4.50 17.47 -3.16
CA LEU A 41 5.08 16.16 -2.97
C LEU A 41 5.08 15.41 -4.31
N ARG A 42 6.20 14.81 -4.70
CA ARG A 42 6.36 14.08 -5.96
C ARG A 42 6.91 12.68 -5.73
N LEU A 43 6.26 11.69 -6.30
CA LEU A 43 6.70 10.30 -6.19
C LEU A 43 6.46 9.51 -7.47
N LEU A 44 7.15 8.38 -7.57
CA LEU A 44 6.90 7.35 -8.58
C LEU A 44 6.27 6.12 -7.92
N VAL A 45 5.42 5.42 -8.66
CA VAL A 45 4.84 4.13 -8.26
C VAL A 45 5.13 3.07 -9.31
N VAL A 46 5.68 1.94 -8.90
CA VAL A 46 6.01 0.80 -9.78
C VAL A 46 5.76 -0.53 -9.06
N GLY A 47 5.14 -1.49 -9.73
CA GLY A 47 4.90 -2.85 -9.25
C GLY A 47 5.47 -3.89 -10.21
N ASP A 48 5.54 -5.13 -9.74
CA ASP A 48 5.75 -6.32 -10.59
C ASP A 48 7.05 -6.23 -11.39
N TRP A 49 8.15 -5.85 -10.71
CA TRP A 49 9.36 -5.35 -11.36
C TRP A 49 10.57 -6.27 -11.30
N GLY A 50 10.82 -7.01 -10.21
CA GLY A 50 12.12 -7.67 -9.99
C GLY A 50 12.40 -8.85 -10.89
N ARG A 51 13.22 -8.64 -11.94
CA ARG A 51 13.58 -9.67 -12.94
C ARG A 51 15.02 -9.55 -13.44
N ASN A 52 15.96 -9.17 -12.57
CA ASN A 52 17.39 -9.04 -12.86
C ASN A 52 17.71 -8.15 -14.06
N GLY A 53 16.98 -7.03 -14.19
CA GLY A 53 17.04 -6.12 -15.32
C GLY A 53 16.36 -6.64 -16.61
N GLY A 54 15.92 -7.89 -16.62
CA GLY A 54 15.22 -8.55 -17.71
C GLY A 54 13.79 -8.03 -17.90
N SER A 55 13.14 -8.49 -18.99
CA SER A 55 11.78 -8.06 -19.36
C SER A 55 11.61 -6.53 -19.36
N ASN A 56 12.61 -5.80 -19.84
CA ASN A 56 12.70 -4.32 -19.86
C ASN A 56 12.66 -3.62 -18.50
N GLN A 57 12.84 -4.33 -17.39
CA GLN A 57 12.94 -3.71 -16.07
C GLN A 57 14.00 -2.59 -16.05
N SER A 58 15.20 -2.84 -16.61
CA SER A 58 16.25 -1.80 -16.70
C SER A 58 15.86 -0.61 -17.57
N ARG A 59 15.00 -0.79 -18.58
CA ARG A 59 14.52 0.32 -19.41
C ARG A 59 13.49 1.16 -18.65
N VAL A 60 12.57 0.52 -17.94
CA VAL A 60 11.64 1.22 -17.03
C VAL A 60 12.43 2.01 -15.98
N ALA A 61 13.44 1.38 -15.36
CA ALA A 61 14.33 2.04 -14.41
C ALA A 61 15.08 3.25 -15.00
N GLU A 62 15.55 3.16 -16.24
CA GLU A 62 16.17 4.27 -16.96
C GLU A 62 15.22 5.47 -17.10
N GLN A 63 13.96 5.21 -17.49
CA GLN A 63 12.97 6.27 -17.67
C GLN A 63 12.50 6.87 -16.34
N MET A 64 12.35 6.04 -15.30
CA MET A 64 12.13 6.52 -13.93
C MET A 64 13.25 7.44 -13.48
N GLY A 65 14.51 7.08 -13.78
CA GLY A 65 15.68 7.89 -13.45
C GLY A 65 15.69 9.26 -14.14
N LYS A 66 15.37 9.30 -15.44
CA LYS A 66 15.24 10.57 -16.19
C LYS A 66 14.13 11.45 -15.65
N PHE A 67 12.95 10.88 -15.43
CA PHE A 67 11.82 11.61 -14.85
C PHE A 67 12.16 12.16 -13.46
N ALA A 68 12.79 11.34 -12.61
CA ALA A 68 13.19 11.71 -11.27
C ALA A 68 14.26 12.83 -11.25
N GLU A 69 15.14 12.87 -12.25
CA GLU A 69 16.14 13.94 -12.42
C GLU A 69 15.49 15.26 -12.83
N GLU A 70 14.46 15.21 -13.69
CA GLU A 70 13.74 16.40 -14.16
C GLU A 70 12.78 16.99 -13.13
N THR A 71 12.17 16.14 -12.29
CA THR A 71 11.07 16.54 -11.39
C THR A 71 11.45 16.58 -9.92
N GLU A 72 12.64 16.08 -9.57
CA GLU A 72 13.15 15.99 -8.20
C GLU A 72 12.17 15.27 -7.25
N ILE A 73 11.93 13.98 -7.50
CA ILE A 73 11.03 13.18 -6.66
C ILE A 73 11.53 13.06 -5.20
N ASP A 74 10.58 12.88 -4.29
CA ASP A 74 10.81 12.70 -2.86
C ASP A 74 11.11 11.23 -2.53
N PHE A 75 10.33 10.30 -3.10
CA PHE A 75 10.46 8.86 -2.87
C PHE A 75 9.79 8.01 -3.97
N VAL A 76 9.96 6.70 -3.87
CA VAL A 76 9.28 5.69 -4.71
C VAL A 76 8.38 4.82 -3.85
N VAL A 77 7.22 4.43 -4.37
CA VAL A 77 6.32 3.44 -3.78
C VAL A 77 6.33 2.18 -4.65
N SER A 78 6.53 1.01 -4.03
CA SER A 78 6.36 -0.28 -4.69
C SER A 78 5.01 -0.89 -4.32
N THR A 79 4.25 -1.36 -5.31
CA THR A 79 3.01 -2.11 -5.11
C THR A 79 3.23 -3.62 -4.99
N GLY A 80 4.46 -4.06 -4.71
CA GLY A 80 4.79 -5.48 -4.48
C GLY A 80 5.16 -6.25 -5.74
N ASP A 81 5.36 -7.56 -5.55
CA ASP A 81 6.08 -8.44 -6.48
C ASP A 81 7.47 -7.87 -6.79
N ASN A 82 8.18 -7.68 -5.69
CA ASN A 82 9.51 -7.06 -5.67
C ASN A 82 10.56 -7.99 -6.27
N PHE A 83 10.41 -9.31 -6.11
CA PHE A 83 11.31 -10.31 -6.70
C PHE A 83 10.51 -11.45 -7.32
N LEU A 84 10.56 -11.57 -8.65
CA LEU A 84 9.78 -12.53 -9.43
C LEU A 84 10.65 -13.69 -9.94
N GLU A 85 10.19 -14.93 -9.97
CA GLU A 85 8.80 -15.38 -9.67
C GLU A 85 8.62 -15.93 -8.25
N ASP A 86 9.67 -16.14 -7.46
CA ASP A 86 9.56 -16.87 -6.18
C ASP A 86 10.19 -16.14 -4.98
N GLY A 87 10.13 -14.81 -4.97
CA GLY A 87 10.66 -13.99 -3.87
C GLY A 87 12.18 -14.15 -3.69
N LEU A 88 12.66 -13.78 -2.50
CA LEU A 88 14.05 -14.04 -2.09
C LEU A 88 14.13 -15.36 -1.33
N ALA A 89 15.21 -16.12 -1.46
CA ALA A 89 15.48 -17.30 -0.63
C ALA A 89 16.03 -16.97 0.77
N GLY A 90 16.45 -15.73 1.00
CA GLY A 90 17.03 -15.25 2.26
C GLY A 90 17.60 -13.83 2.15
N VAL A 91 18.16 -13.32 3.26
CA VAL A 91 18.73 -11.95 3.29
C VAL A 91 20.02 -11.78 2.49
N ASP A 92 20.69 -12.89 2.16
CA ASP A 92 21.93 -12.91 1.37
C ASP A 92 21.69 -13.33 -0.09
N ASP A 93 20.42 -13.34 -0.54
CA ASP A 93 20.08 -13.72 -1.91
C ASP A 93 20.61 -12.69 -2.93
N VAL A 94 21.24 -13.18 -4.00
CA VAL A 94 21.81 -12.37 -5.08
C VAL A 94 20.75 -11.57 -5.83
N GLU A 95 19.50 -12.05 -5.86
CA GLU A 95 18.36 -11.37 -6.48
C GLU A 95 18.14 -9.97 -5.88
N PHE A 96 18.47 -9.74 -4.60
CA PHE A 96 18.42 -8.40 -4.01
C PHE A 96 19.34 -7.41 -4.73
N HIS A 97 20.53 -7.86 -5.12
CA HIS A 97 21.46 -7.06 -5.90
C HIS A 97 20.99 -6.95 -7.35
N GLU A 98 20.77 -8.10 -7.99
CA GLU A 98 20.53 -8.19 -9.44
C GLU A 98 19.20 -7.58 -9.87
N SER A 99 18.15 -7.67 -9.05
CA SER A 99 16.82 -7.13 -9.36
C SER A 99 16.57 -5.73 -8.79
N PHE A 100 17.29 -5.27 -7.78
CA PHE A 100 17.05 -3.95 -7.17
C PHE A 100 18.26 -3.02 -7.25
N MET A 101 19.37 -3.37 -6.59
CA MET A 101 20.50 -2.45 -6.43
C MET A 101 21.17 -2.12 -7.76
N ASP A 102 21.39 -3.12 -8.60
CA ASP A 102 22.11 -2.99 -9.86
C ASP A 102 21.23 -2.48 -11.01
N VAL A 103 19.90 -2.45 -10.80
CA VAL A 103 18.93 -1.97 -11.79
C VAL A 103 18.60 -0.49 -11.58
N TYR A 104 18.26 -0.10 -10.34
CA TYR A 104 17.81 1.26 -10.02
C TYR A 104 18.99 2.14 -9.57
N THR A 105 19.98 2.32 -10.44
CA THR A 105 21.27 2.96 -10.13
C THR A 105 21.31 4.46 -10.36
N ALA A 106 20.30 5.05 -11.00
CA ALA A 106 20.24 6.49 -11.25
C ALA A 106 20.36 7.28 -9.94
N GLN A 107 21.15 8.36 -9.94
CA GLN A 107 21.37 9.19 -8.74
C GLN A 107 20.06 9.81 -8.23
N SER A 108 19.17 10.17 -9.16
CA SER A 108 17.82 10.69 -8.89
C SER A 108 16.89 9.67 -8.21
N LEU A 109 17.19 8.37 -8.29
CA LEU A 109 16.46 7.28 -7.63
C LEU A 109 17.11 6.84 -6.31
N GLN A 110 18.19 7.51 -5.86
CA GLN A 110 18.81 7.26 -4.55
C GLN A 110 18.00 7.93 -3.42
N LYS A 111 16.72 7.56 -3.37
CA LYS A 111 15.65 8.06 -2.48
C LYS A 111 15.06 6.88 -1.71
N PRO A 112 14.27 7.10 -0.64
CA PRO A 112 13.54 6.02 0.01
C PRO A 112 12.59 5.31 -0.97
N TRP A 113 12.52 3.99 -0.88
CA TRP A 113 11.51 3.15 -1.52
C TRP A 113 10.65 2.54 -0.42
N TYR A 114 9.34 2.77 -0.48
CA TYR A 114 8.37 2.19 0.46
C TYR A 114 7.63 1.06 -0.24
N LEU A 115 7.78 -0.16 0.25
CA LEU A 115 7.35 -1.36 -0.46
C LEU A 115 6.36 -2.18 0.36
N VAL A 116 5.27 -2.61 -0.27
CA VAL A 116 4.50 -3.79 0.17
C VAL A 116 5.03 -5.06 -0.51
N LEU A 117 4.57 -6.20 -0.03
CA LEU A 117 4.81 -7.51 -0.62
C LEU A 117 3.67 -7.87 -1.59
N GLY A 118 3.98 -8.62 -2.65
CA GLY A 118 3.02 -9.24 -3.54
C GLY A 118 2.92 -10.75 -3.37
N ASN A 119 2.19 -11.43 -4.25
CA ASN A 119 2.01 -12.89 -4.15
C ASN A 119 3.28 -13.65 -4.52
N HIS A 120 4.12 -13.15 -5.42
CA HIS A 120 5.39 -13.78 -5.77
C HIS A 120 6.43 -13.62 -4.65
N ASP A 121 6.40 -12.49 -3.92
CA ASP A 121 7.25 -12.30 -2.74
C ASP A 121 6.96 -13.33 -1.65
N TYR A 122 5.69 -13.74 -1.52
CA TYR A 122 5.26 -14.77 -0.59
C TYR A 122 5.65 -16.19 -0.98
N ARG A 123 6.07 -16.42 -2.23
CA ARG A 123 6.53 -17.75 -2.67
C ARG A 123 7.95 -18.06 -2.17
N GLY A 124 8.69 -17.01 -1.81
CA GLY A 124 9.99 -17.09 -1.17
C GLY A 124 9.94 -16.88 0.35
N ASP A 125 11.02 -16.32 0.89
CA ASP A 125 11.17 -15.95 2.29
C ASP A 125 10.69 -14.50 2.52
N VAL A 126 9.45 -14.37 2.98
CA VAL A 126 8.87 -13.06 3.30
C VAL A 126 9.62 -12.37 4.43
N LEU A 127 10.07 -13.15 5.42
CA LEU A 127 10.77 -12.61 6.58
C LEU A 127 12.12 -11.99 6.18
N ALA A 128 12.77 -12.53 5.14
CA ALA A 128 13.98 -11.94 4.58
C ALA A 128 13.73 -10.56 3.96
N GLN A 129 12.66 -10.41 3.17
CA GLN A 129 12.34 -9.14 2.52
C GLN A 129 12.02 -8.02 3.53
N ILE A 130 11.38 -8.35 4.65
CA ILE A 130 11.06 -7.36 5.70
C ILE A 130 12.14 -7.26 6.78
N ASP A 131 13.25 -8.00 6.66
CA ASP A 131 14.33 -7.97 7.64
C ASP A 131 15.11 -6.63 7.54
N PRO A 132 15.37 -5.95 8.67
CA PRO A 132 16.23 -4.77 8.69
C PRO A 132 17.64 -4.98 8.10
N ALA A 133 18.10 -6.22 7.92
CA ALA A 133 19.35 -6.57 7.25
C ALA A 133 19.40 -6.06 5.81
N LEU A 134 18.34 -6.24 5.01
CA LEU A 134 18.32 -5.72 3.64
C LEU A 134 18.41 -4.19 3.61
N ARG A 135 17.75 -3.52 4.55
CA ARG A 135 17.85 -2.06 4.71
C ARG A 135 19.25 -1.59 5.14
N LYS A 136 20.05 -2.46 5.79
CA LYS A 136 21.46 -2.15 6.08
C LYS A 136 22.34 -2.30 4.84
N ILE A 137 21.99 -3.20 3.92
CA ILE A 137 22.69 -3.38 2.64
C ILE A 137 22.37 -2.19 1.73
N ASP A 138 21.08 -1.85 1.58
CA ASP A 138 20.62 -0.66 0.86
C ASP A 138 19.50 0.05 1.64
N SER A 139 19.82 1.23 2.16
CA SER A 139 18.90 2.02 2.98
C SER A 139 17.65 2.52 2.28
N ARG A 140 17.62 2.45 0.94
CA ARG A 140 16.43 2.76 0.14
C ARG A 140 15.33 1.74 0.34
N PHE A 141 15.66 0.46 0.59
CA PHE A 141 14.70 -0.63 0.64
C PHE A 141 13.94 -0.67 1.97
N ILE A 142 12.76 -0.06 2.03
CA ILE A 142 11.89 -0.02 3.22
C ILE A 142 10.65 -0.87 2.96
N CYS A 143 10.80 -2.18 3.14
CA CYS A 143 9.71 -3.15 2.96
C CYS A 143 9.13 -3.59 4.31
N MET A 144 7.80 -3.59 4.41
CA MET A 144 7.05 -4.13 5.54
C MET A 144 5.74 -4.72 5.02
N ARG A 145 5.09 -5.57 5.83
CA ARG A 145 3.76 -6.11 5.51
C ARG A 145 2.72 -5.01 5.36
N SER A 146 2.41 -4.33 6.46
CA SER A 146 1.45 -3.22 6.51
C SER A 146 1.95 -2.11 7.40
N PHE A 147 1.91 -0.88 6.91
CA PHE A 147 2.46 0.29 7.58
C PHE A 147 1.93 1.57 6.95
N ILE A 148 2.21 2.69 7.60
CA ILE A 148 1.78 4.01 7.17
C ILE A 148 3.02 4.84 6.85
N VAL A 149 2.98 5.56 5.74
CA VAL A 149 3.92 6.65 5.46
C VAL A 149 3.15 7.96 5.51
N SER A 150 3.42 8.78 6.52
CA SER A 150 2.90 10.15 6.60
C SER A 150 3.88 11.09 5.90
N ALA A 151 3.40 11.88 4.95
CA ALA A 151 4.21 12.85 4.21
C ALA A 151 3.49 14.21 4.19
N GLY A 152 3.35 14.82 5.38
CA GLY A 152 2.71 16.12 5.57
C GLY A 152 1.22 16.10 5.26
N ILE A 153 0.86 16.30 4.00
CA ILE A 153 -0.52 16.47 3.52
C ILE A 153 -1.21 15.14 3.16
N VAL A 154 -0.47 14.03 3.18
CA VAL A 154 -0.94 12.72 2.74
C VAL A 154 -0.49 11.64 3.72
N ASP A 155 -1.40 10.70 3.99
CA ASP A 155 -1.09 9.41 4.61
C ASP A 155 -1.23 8.31 3.55
N PHE A 156 -0.15 7.56 3.32
CA PHE A 156 -0.16 6.33 2.55
C PHE A 156 -0.35 5.15 3.49
N PHE A 157 -1.40 4.37 3.28
CA PHE A 157 -1.68 3.12 4.00
C PHE A 157 -1.24 1.96 3.11
N LEU A 158 -0.03 1.47 3.34
CA LEU A 158 0.53 0.31 2.66
C LEU A 158 -0.02 -0.95 3.35
N ILE A 159 -0.75 -1.79 2.61
CA ILE A 159 -1.57 -2.89 3.14
C ILE A 159 -1.12 -4.22 2.50
N ASP A 160 -0.91 -5.23 3.36
CA ASP A 160 -0.53 -6.58 2.95
C ASP A 160 -1.76 -7.31 2.41
N THR A 161 -1.93 -7.27 1.08
CA THR A 161 -3.10 -7.85 0.42
C THR A 161 -2.99 -9.35 0.14
N THR A 162 -1.79 -9.93 0.20
CA THR A 162 -1.56 -11.35 -0.17
C THR A 162 -2.30 -12.36 0.71
N PRO A 163 -2.54 -12.11 2.00
CA PRO A 163 -3.35 -13.02 2.81
C PRO A 163 -4.84 -13.06 2.43
N PHE A 164 -5.35 -12.08 1.66
CA PHE A 164 -6.78 -11.95 1.38
C PHE A 164 -7.32 -13.00 0.41
N PRO A 165 -6.73 -13.30 -0.76
CA PRO A 165 -7.27 -14.34 -1.64
C PRO A 165 -7.30 -15.71 -0.95
N LEU A 166 -8.49 -16.27 -0.71
CA LEU A 166 -8.65 -17.55 -0.03
C LEU A 166 -8.00 -18.69 -0.81
N GLN A 167 -8.02 -18.60 -2.15
CA GLN A 167 -7.44 -19.59 -3.05
C GLN A 167 -5.96 -19.88 -2.74
N TYR A 168 -5.16 -18.89 -2.33
CA TYR A 168 -3.75 -19.12 -2.00
C TYR A 168 -3.55 -20.01 -0.77
N TRP A 169 -4.55 -20.08 0.10
CA TRP A 169 -4.50 -20.91 1.31
C TRP A 169 -5.06 -22.31 1.10
N THR A 170 -6.06 -22.44 0.24
CA THR A 170 -6.85 -23.68 0.11
C THR A 170 -6.56 -24.47 -1.16
N ASP A 171 -6.14 -23.80 -2.24
CA ASP A 171 -5.86 -24.40 -3.53
C ASP A 171 -4.77 -23.62 -4.31
N PRO A 172 -3.52 -23.54 -3.79
CA PRO A 172 -2.45 -22.80 -4.45
C PRO A 172 -1.85 -23.53 -5.67
N GLY A 173 -2.35 -24.72 -6.02
CA GLY A 173 -1.75 -25.55 -7.06
C GLY A 173 -0.32 -25.97 -6.68
N GLU A 174 0.63 -25.69 -7.57
CA GLU A 174 2.07 -25.98 -7.36
C GLU A 174 2.81 -24.87 -6.60
N GLU A 175 2.11 -23.76 -6.30
CA GLU A 175 2.71 -22.61 -5.64
C GLU A 175 2.81 -22.88 -4.13
N HIS A 176 3.91 -22.43 -3.54
CA HIS A 176 4.11 -22.41 -2.09
C HIS A 176 3.95 -20.97 -1.59
N TYR A 177 3.43 -20.79 -0.37
CA TYR A 177 3.28 -19.47 0.23
C TYR A 177 3.78 -19.48 1.68
N ASP A 178 4.60 -18.50 2.03
CA ASP A 178 5.12 -18.27 3.36
C ASP A 178 4.11 -17.54 4.26
N TRP A 179 3.32 -18.34 4.98
CA TRP A 179 2.31 -17.84 5.91
C TRP A 179 2.84 -17.50 7.31
N ARG A 180 4.18 -17.49 7.52
CA ARG A 180 4.77 -17.14 8.82
C ARG A 180 4.40 -15.71 9.21
N GLY A 181 3.79 -15.56 10.39
CA GLY A 181 3.37 -14.28 10.94
C GLY A 181 2.01 -13.78 10.44
N VAL A 182 1.35 -14.50 9.52
CA VAL A 182 -0.01 -14.15 9.02
C VAL A 182 -1.03 -15.29 9.17
N ALA A 183 -0.60 -16.45 9.66
CA ALA A 183 -1.51 -17.53 10.06
C ALA A 183 -1.93 -17.40 11.55
N PRO A 184 -3.20 -17.72 11.90
CA PRO A 184 -4.29 -18.13 11.01
C PRO A 184 -4.89 -16.93 10.25
N ARG A 185 -5.17 -17.15 8.96
CA ARG A 185 -5.64 -16.14 8.00
C ARG A 185 -6.72 -15.21 8.54
N ASP A 186 -7.82 -15.77 9.02
CA ASP A 186 -8.99 -14.97 9.39
C ASP A 186 -8.72 -14.06 10.60
N ALA A 187 -7.92 -14.52 11.57
CA ALA A 187 -7.52 -13.70 12.70
C ALA A 187 -6.56 -12.58 12.27
N TYR A 188 -5.64 -12.88 11.35
CA TYR A 188 -4.73 -11.89 10.80
C TYR A 188 -5.49 -10.80 10.02
N ILE A 189 -6.37 -11.19 9.09
CA ILE A 189 -7.17 -10.24 8.30
C ILE A 189 -8.06 -9.41 9.21
N ALA A 190 -8.75 -10.01 10.20
CA ALA A 190 -9.59 -9.27 11.12
C ALA A 190 -8.81 -8.21 11.92
N ASN A 191 -7.61 -8.55 12.40
CA ASN A 191 -6.75 -7.60 13.10
C ASN A 191 -6.25 -6.50 12.16
N LEU A 192 -5.76 -6.86 10.97
CA LEU A 192 -5.28 -5.91 9.97
C LEU A 192 -6.37 -4.91 9.57
N LEU A 193 -7.60 -5.37 9.31
CA LEU A 193 -8.73 -4.49 8.99
C LEU A 193 -9.05 -3.54 10.13
N LYS A 194 -9.01 -4.01 11.38
CA LYS A 194 -9.18 -3.16 12.55
C LYS A 194 -8.09 -2.11 12.66
N ASP A 195 -6.83 -2.49 12.50
CA ASP A 195 -5.69 -1.57 12.63
C ASP A 195 -5.64 -0.55 11.49
N VAL A 196 -6.02 -0.94 10.26
CA VAL A 196 -6.19 -0.04 9.11
C VAL A 196 -7.34 0.95 9.35
N ASP A 197 -8.50 0.47 9.80
CA ASP A 197 -9.66 1.32 10.11
C ASP A 197 -9.31 2.33 11.22
N ASP A 198 -8.73 1.87 12.32
CA ASP A 198 -8.31 2.73 13.44
C ASP A 198 -7.29 3.78 12.99
N ALA A 199 -6.34 3.40 12.13
CA ALA A 199 -5.34 4.32 11.59
C ALA A 199 -5.95 5.38 10.67
N MET A 200 -6.87 5.00 9.79
CA MET A 200 -7.54 5.91 8.86
C MET A 200 -8.48 6.89 9.56
N LYS A 201 -9.15 6.45 10.64
CA LYS A 201 -9.96 7.31 11.52
C LYS A 201 -9.12 8.34 12.28
N LYS A 202 -7.89 7.99 12.67
CA LYS A 202 -6.95 8.88 13.35
C LYS A 202 -6.24 9.86 12.39
N SER A 203 -6.22 9.56 11.10
CA SER A 203 -5.52 10.37 10.11
C SER A 203 -6.21 11.72 9.89
N THR A 204 -5.44 12.79 10.03
CA THR A 204 -5.87 14.17 9.72
C THR A 204 -5.31 14.66 8.39
N ALA A 205 -4.68 13.77 7.60
CA ALA A 205 -4.10 14.13 6.32
C ALA A 205 -5.17 14.57 5.32
N THR A 206 -4.83 15.51 4.44
CA THR A 206 -5.71 15.97 3.36
C THR A 206 -6.02 14.85 2.38
N TRP A 207 -5.03 14.02 2.08
CA TRP A 207 -5.15 12.88 1.17
C TRP A 207 -4.95 11.57 1.94
N LYS A 208 -5.82 10.59 1.66
CA LYS A 208 -5.66 9.22 2.14
C LYS A 208 -5.49 8.30 0.94
N ILE A 209 -4.36 7.62 0.86
CA ILE A 209 -4.02 6.74 -0.26
C ILE A 209 -3.78 5.35 0.27
N ALA A 210 -4.58 4.38 -0.16
CA ALA A 210 -4.32 2.97 0.12
C ALA A 210 -3.44 2.38 -0.98
N VAL A 211 -2.43 1.62 -0.59
CA VAL A 211 -1.51 0.94 -1.51
C VAL A 211 -1.51 -0.54 -1.15
N GLY A 212 -1.74 -1.41 -2.13
CA GLY A 212 -1.68 -2.85 -1.96
C GLY A 212 -1.08 -3.50 -3.20
N HIS A 213 -1.01 -4.83 -3.20
CA HIS A 213 -0.56 -5.55 -4.39
C HIS A 213 -1.72 -5.93 -5.31
N HIS A 214 -2.76 -6.54 -4.75
CA HIS A 214 -3.87 -7.11 -5.51
C HIS A 214 -4.86 -6.06 -6.02
N THR A 215 -5.56 -6.39 -7.09
CA THR A 215 -6.54 -5.55 -7.74
C THR A 215 -7.86 -5.50 -6.96
N MET A 216 -8.36 -4.29 -6.68
CA MET A 216 -9.76 -4.08 -6.29
C MET A 216 -10.66 -3.85 -7.51
N ARG A 217 -10.15 -3.17 -8.53
CA ARG A 217 -10.83 -2.96 -9.79
C ARG A 217 -9.83 -3.18 -10.90
N SER A 218 -10.14 -4.07 -11.84
CA SER A 218 -9.27 -4.28 -13.00
C SER A 218 -10.04 -4.82 -14.20
N VAL A 219 -9.64 -4.37 -15.39
CA VAL A 219 -10.08 -4.92 -16.67
C VAL A 219 -9.09 -5.90 -17.29
N SER A 220 -8.06 -6.33 -16.57
CA SER A 220 -6.97 -7.17 -17.09
C SER A 220 -7.13 -8.64 -16.68
N ALA A 221 -6.02 -9.38 -16.57
CA ALA A 221 -6.00 -10.84 -16.44
C ALA A 221 -6.61 -11.35 -15.14
N HIS A 222 -6.29 -10.70 -14.02
CA HIS A 222 -6.74 -11.08 -12.68
C HIS A 222 -8.15 -10.57 -12.39
N GLY A 223 -8.50 -9.37 -12.84
CA GLY A 223 -9.81 -8.78 -12.58
C GLY A 223 -9.96 -8.40 -11.11
N ASP A 224 -11.19 -8.35 -10.58
CA ASP A 224 -11.43 -7.92 -9.20
C ASP A 224 -11.18 -9.05 -8.19
N THR A 225 -10.37 -8.77 -7.15
CA THR A 225 -10.18 -9.69 -6.01
C THR A 225 -11.38 -9.60 -5.06
N GLN A 226 -12.24 -10.61 -5.06
CA GLN A 226 -13.53 -10.58 -4.34
C GLN A 226 -13.37 -10.34 -2.84
N GLU A 227 -12.40 -10.98 -2.19
CA GLU A 227 -12.17 -10.83 -0.75
C GLU A 227 -11.75 -9.40 -0.39
N LEU A 228 -11.06 -8.67 -1.27
CA LEU A 228 -10.79 -7.26 -1.05
C LEU A 228 -12.06 -6.42 -1.13
N LEU A 229 -13.01 -6.78 -1.99
CA LEU A 229 -14.28 -6.06 -2.13
C LEU A 229 -15.19 -6.28 -0.94
N GLU A 230 -15.20 -7.49 -0.43
CA GLU A 230 -16.05 -7.89 0.69
C GLU A 230 -15.50 -7.40 2.03
N LEU A 231 -14.17 -7.36 2.20
CA LEU A 231 -13.55 -7.14 3.50
C LEU A 231 -12.86 -5.78 3.62
N LEU A 232 -12.03 -5.38 2.64
CA LEU A 232 -11.21 -4.17 2.74
C LEU A 232 -11.91 -2.92 2.16
N LEU A 233 -12.56 -3.05 1.01
CA LEU A 233 -13.23 -1.92 0.35
C LEU A 233 -14.27 -1.21 1.25
N PRO A 234 -15.07 -1.91 2.08
CA PRO A 234 -15.97 -1.23 3.02
C PRO A 234 -15.22 -0.35 4.01
N VAL A 235 -14.06 -0.80 4.51
CA VAL A 235 -13.20 0.00 5.40
C VAL A 235 -12.66 1.23 4.67
N LEU A 236 -12.21 1.09 3.42
CA LEU A 236 -11.72 2.22 2.63
C LEU A 236 -12.83 3.26 2.35
N LYS A 237 -14.05 2.80 2.04
CA LYS A 237 -15.21 3.67 1.80
C LYS A 237 -15.65 4.41 3.06
N GLU A 238 -15.74 3.73 4.19
CA GLU A 238 -16.11 4.34 5.48
C GLU A 238 -15.11 5.43 5.91
N ASN A 239 -13.86 5.34 5.45
CA ASN A 239 -12.77 6.23 5.82
C ASN A 239 -12.43 7.31 4.79
N ASP A 240 -13.28 7.48 3.76
CA ASP A 240 -13.12 8.47 2.68
C ASP A 240 -11.75 8.40 1.99
N VAL A 241 -11.26 7.19 1.71
CA VAL A 241 -10.02 7.00 0.95
C VAL A 241 -10.17 7.65 -0.44
N ASP A 242 -9.14 8.38 -0.88
CA ASP A 242 -9.17 9.06 -2.18
C ASP A 242 -8.81 8.12 -3.31
N PHE A 243 -7.74 7.35 -3.10
CA PHE A 243 -7.07 6.56 -4.13
C PHE A 243 -6.67 5.19 -3.59
N TYR A 244 -6.87 4.16 -4.40
CA TYR A 244 -6.29 2.83 -4.20
C TYR A 244 -5.30 2.56 -5.34
N ILE A 245 -4.06 2.22 -5.00
CA ILE A 245 -3.00 1.98 -5.98
C ILE A 245 -2.47 0.55 -5.82
N ASN A 246 -2.42 -0.21 -6.91
CA ASN A 246 -2.01 -1.62 -6.90
C ASN A 246 -1.11 -2.01 -8.08
N GLY A 247 -0.60 -3.25 -8.03
CA GLY A 247 0.11 -3.93 -9.11
C GLY A 247 -0.68 -5.17 -9.55
N HIS A 248 -0.04 -6.34 -9.58
CA HIS A 248 -0.61 -7.68 -9.81
C HIS A 248 -1.11 -7.94 -11.23
N ASP A 249 -1.95 -7.04 -11.74
CA ASP A 249 -2.23 -7.01 -13.16
C ASP A 249 -1.11 -6.28 -13.88
N HIS A 250 -0.43 -7.00 -14.78
CA HIS A 250 0.77 -6.54 -15.47
C HIS A 250 0.45 -5.53 -16.59
N CYS A 251 -0.12 -4.38 -16.22
CA CYS A 251 -0.56 -3.29 -17.08
C CYS A 251 -0.56 -1.94 -16.34
N LEU A 252 -0.92 -0.87 -17.05
CA LEU A 252 -1.22 0.44 -16.49
C LEU A 252 -2.70 0.76 -16.66
N GLU A 253 -3.37 1.19 -15.60
CA GLU A 253 -4.83 1.33 -15.60
C GLU A 253 -5.32 2.44 -14.68
N HIS A 254 -6.39 3.12 -15.09
CA HIS A 254 -7.17 3.99 -14.23
C HIS A 254 -8.67 3.67 -14.36
N ILE A 255 -9.31 3.36 -13.22
CA ILE A 255 -10.74 3.12 -13.12
C ILE A 255 -11.36 4.09 -12.11
N SER A 256 -12.43 4.76 -12.54
CA SER A 256 -13.31 5.53 -11.67
C SER A 256 -14.42 4.64 -11.10
N SER A 257 -14.54 4.60 -9.78
CA SER A 257 -15.69 3.98 -9.09
C SER A 257 -16.99 4.67 -9.50
N ARG A 258 -18.07 3.88 -9.68
CA ARG A 258 -19.43 4.37 -9.92
C ARG A 258 -20.23 4.59 -8.65
N ASP A 259 -19.83 3.96 -7.55
CA ASP A 259 -20.59 3.93 -6.30
C ASP A 259 -19.86 4.61 -5.13
N SER A 260 -18.66 5.13 -5.36
CA SER A 260 -17.87 5.86 -4.38
C SER A 260 -16.96 6.90 -5.05
N PRO A 261 -16.41 7.86 -4.29
CA PRO A 261 -15.43 8.81 -4.80
C PRO A 261 -14.03 8.20 -5.01
N ILE A 262 -13.78 6.93 -4.66
CA ILE A 262 -12.46 6.29 -4.79
C ILE A 262 -12.07 6.19 -6.26
N GLN A 263 -10.79 6.41 -6.56
CA GLN A 263 -10.20 6.07 -7.85
C GLN A 263 -9.20 4.93 -7.69
N TYR A 264 -9.14 4.05 -8.67
CA TYR A 264 -8.26 2.87 -8.68
C TYR A 264 -7.20 3.03 -9.76
N PHE A 265 -5.94 2.88 -9.38
CA PHE A 265 -4.80 2.96 -10.29
C PHE A 265 -3.98 1.67 -10.22
N THR A 266 -3.82 1.00 -11.36
CA THR A 266 -2.91 -0.14 -11.49
C THR A 266 -1.59 0.32 -12.11
N SER A 267 -0.47 0.04 -11.45
CA SER A 267 0.91 0.30 -11.91
C SER A 267 1.74 -0.99 -11.84
N GLY A 268 1.26 -2.08 -12.46
CA GLY A 268 1.93 -3.39 -12.49
C GLY A 268 2.82 -3.62 -13.72
N GLY A 269 3.12 -2.56 -14.47
CA GLY A 269 3.91 -2.62 -15.70
C GLY A 269 5.42 -2.53 -15.51
N GLY A 270 5.96 -2.73 -14.30
CA GLY A 270 7.37 -2.46 -14.00
C GLY A 270 8.37 -3.39 -14.69
N SER A 271 7.92 -4.58 -15.08
CA SER A 271 8.67 -5.52 -15.91
C SER A 271 7.76 -6.20 -16.92
N LYS A 272 7.69 -7.54 -16.99
CA LYS A 272 6.91 -8.32 -17.95
C LYS A 272 5.43 -7.87 -18.02
N ALA A 273 4.95 -7.43 -19.18
CA ALA A 273 3.56 -7.03 -19.44
C ALA A 273 3.01 -7.70 -20.72
N TRP A 274 2.01 -7.11 -21.38
CA TRP A 274 1.38 -7.56 -22.64
C TRP A 274 0.69 -8.90 -22.55
N ARG A 275 -0.24 -9.02 -21.60
CA ARG A 275 -1.01 -10.26 -21.39
C ARG A 275 -2.08 -10.46 -22.47
N GLY A 276 -2.48 -9.40 -23.17
CA GLY A 276 -3.51 -9.43 -24.21
C GLY A 276 -4.90 -9.72 -23.66
N VAL A 277 -5.11 -9.48 -22.36
CA VAL A 277 -6.39 -9.75 -21.68
C VAL A 277 -7.11 -8.43 -21.43
N PHE A 278 -8.36 -8.39 -21.87
CA PHE A 278 -9.28 -7.30 -21.55
C PHE A 278 -10.63 -7.89 -21.17
N ARG A 279 -11.09 -7.60 -19.96
CA ARG A 279 -12.36 -8.02 -19.39
C ARG A 279 -13.04 -6.80 -18.81
N GLN A 280 -14.11 -6.35 -19.45
CA GLN A 280 -14.81 -5.15 -19.00
C GLN A 280 -15.28 -5.31 -17.54
N ASN A 281 -14.98 -4.30 -16.72
CA ASN A 281 -15.49 -4.19 -15.36
C ASN A 281 -16.84 -3.43 -15.32
N GLU A 282 -17.54 -3.50 -14.19
CA GLU A 282 -18.80 -2.77 -14.02
C GLU A 282 -18.60 -1.27 -13.81
N ASP A 283 -17.41 -0.87 -13.35
CA ASP A 283 -17.05 0.52 -13.10
C ASP A 283 -16.73 1.29 -14.40
N LYS A 284 -16.23 2.52 -14.30
CA LYS A 284 -15.87 3.32 -15.47
C LYS A 284 -14.37 3.22 -15.71
N LEU A 285 -13.98 2.50 -16.77
CA LEU A 285 -12.62 2.51 -17.26
C LEU A 285 -12.28 3.88 -17.87
N GLU A 286 -11.30 4.57 -17.31
CA GLU A 286 -10.82 5.87 -17.80
C GLU A 286 -9.58 5.70 -18.70
N PHE A 287 -8.71 4.74 -18.37
CA PHE A 287 -7.49 4.45 -19.11
C PHE A 287 -7.06 2.99 -18.92
N PHE A 288 -6.56 2.37 -20.00
CA PHE A 288 -5.94 1.05 -19.98
C PHE A 288 -4.80 0.98 -20.99
N TYR A 289 -3.67 0.46 -20.56
CA TYR A 289 -2.51 0.15 -21.40
C TYR A 289 -1.89 -1.16 -20.93
N ASP A 290 -2.01 -2.20 -21.75
CA ASP A 290 -1.47 -3.56 -21.50
C ASP A 290 0.06 -3.64 -21.63
N GLY A 291 0.77 -2.52 -21.50
CA GLY A 291 2.22 -2.46 -21.65
C GLY A 291 2.93 -2.09 -20.35
N GLN A 292 4.23 -1.89 -20.51
CA GLN A 292 5.16 -1.64 -19.42
C GLN A 292 5.31 -0.15 -19.15
N GLY A 293 5.60 0.19 -17.90
CA GLY A 293 5.76 1.57 -17.48
C GLY A 293 5.62 1.76 -15.97
N PHE A 294 5.35 3.00 -15.58
CA PHE A 294 5.20 3.42 -14.20
C PHE A 294 4.24 4.60 -14.08
N LEU A 295 3.82 4.90 -12.86
CA LEU A 295 2.96 6.01 -12.49
C LEU A 295 3.78 7.11 -11.82
N SER A 296 3.57 8.37 -12.18
CA SER A 296 3.99 9.51 -11.38
C SER A 296 2.80 10.09 -10.63
N LEU A 297 3.02 10.54 -9.40
CA LEU A 297 2.04 11.27 -8.60
C LEU A 297 2.67 12.54 -8.04
N GLU A 298 2.03 13.68 -8.34
CA GLU A 298 2.30 14.99 -7.73
C GLU A 298 1.10 15.43 -6.89
N LEU A 299 1.34 15.84 -5.64
CA LEU A 299 0.31 16.19 -4.67
C LEU A 299 0.63 17.54 -4.00
N ASP A 300 -0.36 18.41 -3.91
CA ASP A 300 -0.39 19.53 -2.97
C ASP A 300 -1.69 19.52 -2.16
N GLU A 301 -1.89 20.46 -1.23
CA GLU A 301 -3.09 20.53 -0.39
C GLU A 301 -4.42 20.59 -1.18
N ASN A 302 -4.36 21.04 -2.44
CA ASN A 302 -5.52 21.30 -3.26
C ASN A 302 -5.68 20.30 -4.41
N GLN A 303 -4.61 19.73 -4.93
CA GLN A 303 -4.63 18.92 -6.14
C GLN A 303 -3.74 17.68 -6.06
N ALA A 304 -4.26 16.57 -6.59
CA ALA A 304 -3.50 15.38 -6.95
C ALA A 304 -3.41 15.28 -8.48
N ARG A 305 -2.22 15.03 -9.03
CA ARG A 305 -1.97 14.85 -10.48
C ARG A 305 -1.27 13.52 -10.70
N PHE A 306 -1.87 12.70 -11.55
CA PHE A 306 -1.40 11.39 -11.94
C PHE A 306 -1.00 11.40 -13.41
N ALA A 307 0.09 10.71 -13.74
CA ALA A 307 0.44 10.44 -15.12
C ALA A 307 1.09 9.06 -15.28
N PHE A 308 0.70 8.33 -16.33
CA PHE A 308 1.33 7.07 -16.70
C PHE A 308 2.36 7.30 -17.78
N TYR A 309 3.54 6.69 -17.62
CA TYR A 309 4.63 6.71 -18.59
C TYR A 309 4.92 5.29 -19.04
N ASP A 310 5.13 5.09 -20.33
CA ASP A 310 5.53 3.79 -20.86
C ASP A 310 7.04 3.52 -20.70
N VAL A 311 7.47 2.33 -21.13
CA VAL A 311 8.87 1.88 -21.14
C VAL A 311 9.81 2.76 -21.98
N PHE A 312 9.29 3.63 -22.84
CA PHE A 312 10.07 4.59 -23.62
C PHE A 312 10.08 5.99 -23.00
N GLY A 313 9.39 6.20 -21.87
CA GLY A 313 9.26 7.48 -21.19
C GLY A 313 8.18 8.37 -21.79
N GLN A 314 7.31 7.84 -22.66
CA GLN A 314 6.20 8.60 -23.21
C GLN A 314 5.06 8.68 -22.20
N ALA A 315 4.61 9.90 -21.89
CA ALA A 315 3.40 10.10 -21.11
C ALA A 315 2.18 9.63 -21.93
N LEU A 316 1.47 8.62 -21.42
CA LEU A 316 0.32 8.02 -22.08
C LEU A 316 -1.01 8.62 -21.60
N TYR A 317 -1.06 9.05 -20.35
CA TYR A 317 -2.29 9.47 -19.69
C TYR A 317 -1.99 10.49 -18.61
N HIS A 318 -2.91 11.44 -18.41
CA HIS A 318 -2.88 12.40 -17.32
C HIS A 318 -4.28 12.50 -16.71
N TRP A 319 -4.33 12.55 -15.39
CA TRP A 319 -5.56 12.79 -14.66
C TRP A 319 -5.29 13.61 -13.41
N SER A 320 -6.27 14.40 -12.97
CA SER A 320 -6.12 15.20 -11.76
C SER A 320 -7.40 15.31 -10.96
N ARG A 321 -7.25 15.41 -9.64
CA ARG A 321 -8.34 15.63 -8.70
C ARG A 321 -8.08 16.87 -7.86
N SER A 322 -9.10 17.71 -7.71
CA SER A 322 -9.06 18.81 -6.74
C SER A 322 -9.80 18.45 -5.47
N LYS A 323 -9.23 18.76 -4.31
CA LYS A 323 -9.86 18.59 -2.98
C LYS A 323 -10.92 19.68 -2.70
N ALA A 324 -10.80 20.84 -3.34
CA ALA A 324 -11.71 22.00 -3.20
C ALA A 324 -13.19 21.74 -3.54
N ASN A 325 -13.51 20.63 -4.22
CA ASN A 325 -14.88 20.31 -4.64
C ASN A 325 -15.66 19.39 -3.67
N LEU A 326 -15.08 18.93 -2.57
CA LEU A 326 -15.76 18.01 -1.64
C LEU A 326 -16.43 18.72 -0.45
N GLN A 327 -15.92 19.88 0.00
CA GLN A 327 -16.50 20.60 1.16
C GLN A 327 -17.77 21.40 0.83
N LEU A 328 -18.01 21.76 -0.43
CA LEU A 328 -19.20 22.54 -0.82
C LEU A 328 -20.50 21.70 -0.92
N VAL A 329 -20.40 20.37 -0.92
CA VAL A 329 -21.57 19.47 -1.05
C VAL A 329 -22.15 19.06 0.32
N GLN A 330 -21.42 19.29 1.41
CA GLN A 330 -21.82 18.84 2.77
C GLN A 330 -22.48 19.92 3.66
N LEU A 331 -22.75 21.13 3.16
CA LEU A 331 -23.56 22.08 3.94
C LEU A 331 -25.05 21.74 3.76
N PRO A 332 -25.80 21.43 4.83
CA PRO A 332 -27.25 21.32 4.75
C PRO A 332 -27.80 22.67 4.28
N SER A 333 -28.70 22.66 3.30
CA SER A 333 -29.51 23.84 2.99
C SER A 333 -30.28 24.22 4.25
N VAL A 334 -29.82 25.25 4.96
CA VAL A 334 -30.63 25.91 5.97
C VAL A 334 -31.78 26.54 5.20
N GLY A 335 -32.95 25.91 5.31
CA GLY A 335 -34.18 26.40 4.70
C GLY A 335 -34.44 27.82 5.16
N ALA A 336 -34.47 28.75 4.20
CA ALA A 336 -35.15 30.00 4.38
C ALA A 336 -36.65 29.69 4.50
N THR A 337 -37.21 29.85 5.70
CA THR A 337 -38.64 30.13 5.83
C THR A 337 -38.78 31.63 5.95
N GLU A 338 -39.28 32.23 4.88
CA GLU A 338 -39.84 33.58 4.83
C GLU A 338 -41.08 33.70 5.73
N GLU A 339 -41.37 34.96 6.07
CA GLU A 339 -42.47 35.58 6.85
C GLU A 339 -43.71 34.76 7.29
#